data_AF-A0A951ZG82-F1
#
_entry.id   AF-A0A951ZG82-F1
#
_cell.length_a   1.000
_cell.length_b   1.000
_cell.length_c   1.000
_cell.angle_alpha   90.00
_cell.angle_beta   90.00
_cell.angle_gamma   90.00
#
_symmetry.space_group_name_H-M   'P 1'
#
loop_
_entity.id
_entity.type
_entity.pdbx_description
1 polymer ?
#
loop_
_entity_poly.entity_id
_entity_poly.type
_entity_poly.pdbx_seq_one_letter_code
_entity_poly.pdbx_strand_id
1 'polypeptide(L)' 'VRGQIIAKVGNSGLSTGPHLHYEIVRNGKPMDPLTFVMPAGKITD' A
#
# COMPACT_ATOMS: atom_id res chain seq x y z
N VAL A 1 12.60 -10.03 1.74
CA VAL A 1 11.76 -10.91 0.88
C VAL A 1 10.35 -10.33 0.80
N ARG A 2 9.53 -10.76 -0.17
CA ARG A 2 8.10 -10.42 -0.17
C ARG A 2 7.43 -11.08 1.04
N GLY A 3 6.54 -10.36 1.73
CA GLY A 3 5.77 -10.89 2.86
C GLY A 3 6.47 -10.80 4.24
N GLN A 4 7.66 -10.22 4.30
CA GLN A 4 8.32 -9.96 5.58
C GLN A 4 7.59 -8.85 6.35
N ILE A 5 7.34 -9.09 7.64
CA ILE A 5 6.78 -8.08 8.54
C ILE A 5 7.83 -7.01 8.81
N ILE A 6 7.47 -5.75 8.59
CA ILE A 6 8.35 -4.60 8.79
C ILE A 6 7.78 -3.56 9.76
N ALA A 7 6.46 -3.57 10.01
CA ALA A 7 5.79 -2.61 10.88
C ALA A 7 4.38 -3.11 11.27
N LYS A 8 3.73 -2.37 12.19
CA LYS A 8 2.31 -2.48 12.53
C LYS A 8 1.58 -1.21 12.07
N VAL A 9 0.27 -1.30 11.82
CA VAL A 9 -0.59 -0.14 11.52
C VAL A 9 -0.57 0.87 12.68
N GLY A 10 -0.73 2.15 12.36
CA GLY A 10 -0.76 3.24 13.34
C GLY A 10 -1.65 4.40 12.90
N ASN A 11 -1.50 5.54 13.59
CA ASN A 11 -2.24 6.78 13.33
C ASN A 11 -1.38 8.03 13.57
N SER A 12 -0.07 7.93 13.39
CA SER A 12 0.86 9.06 13.56
C SER A 12 0.85 9.98 12.35
N GLY A 13 1.10 11.28 12.55
CA GLY A 13 1.19 12.27 11.47
C GLY A 13 -0.18 12.82 11.05
N LEU A 14 -0.31 13.24 9.80
CA LEU A 14 -1.58 13.73 9.24
C LEU A 14 -2.48 12.54 8.91
N SER A 15 -3.37 12.18 9.83
CA SER A 15 -4.29 11.06 9.68
C SER A 15 -5.57 11.30 10.47
N THR A 16 -6.71 10.84 9.93
CA THR A 16 -8.02 10.94 10.59
C THR A 16 -8.36 9.70 11.43
N GLY A 17 -7.68 8.57 11.21
CA GLY A 17 -7.90 7.32 11.95
C GLY A 17 -6.91 6.22 11.55
N PRO A 18 -6.85 5.08 12.24
CA PRO A 18 -5.82 4.07 12.01
C PRO A 18 -5.91 3.43 10.62
N HIS A 19 -4.87 3.62 9.79
CA HIS A 19 -4.76 3.01 8.46
C HIS A 19 -3.28 2.93 8.01
N LEU A 20 -3.03 2.30 6.87
CA LEU A 20 -1.72 2.28 6.21
C LEU A 20 -1.80 3.08 4.91
N HIS A 21 -0.95 4.10 4.78
CA HIS A 21 -0.72 4.79 3.51
C HIS A 21 0.35 4.01 2.72
N TYR A 22 -0.02 3.43 1.58
CA TYR A 22 0.88 2.63 0.73
C TYR A 22 1.09 3.31 -0.63
N GLU A 23 2.34 3.59 -0.98
CA GLU A 23 2.71 4.25 -2.23
C GLU A 23 3.78 3.46 -2.99
N ILE A 24 3.70 3.53 -4.32
CA ILE A 24 4.76 3.08 -5.22
C ILE A 24 5.31 4.31 -5.93
N VAL A 25 6.61 4.52 -5.79
CA VAL A 25 7.32 5.62 -6.47
C VAL A 25 8.31 5.03 -7.45
N ARG A 26 8.20 5.42 -8.73
CA ARG A 26 9.15 5.02 -9.78
C ARG A 26 9.70 6.27 -10.44
N ASN A 27 11.03 6.41 -10.46
CA ASN A 27 11.71 7.57 -11.05
C ASN A 27 11.18 8.92 -10.49
N GLY A 28 10.92 8.98 -9.19
CA GLY A 28 10.41 10.17 -8.50
C GLY A 28 8.93 10.49 -8.75
N LYS A 29 8.19 9.64 -9.48
CA LYS A 29 6.76 9.84 -9.72
C LYS A 29 5.94 8.80 -8.96
N PRO A 30 4.86 9.22 -8.25
CA PRO A 30 3.87 8.29 -7.73
C PRO A 30 3.21 7.52 -8.88
N MET A 31 3.03 6.22 -8.68
CA MET A 31 2.37 5.31 -9.61
C MET A 31 1.14 4.72 -8.94
N ASP A 32 0.12 4.37 -9.73
CA ASP A 32 -1.04 3.63 -9.23
C ASP A 32 -0.59 2.26 -8.69
N PRO A 33 -0.69 2.01 -7.37
CA PRO A 33 -0.25 0.75 -6.78
C PRO A 33 -1.01 -0.46 -7.32
N LEU A 34 -2.27 -0.31 -7.74
CA LEU A 34 -3.10 -1.43 -8.23
C LEU A 34 -2.54 -2.06 -9.52
N THR A 35 -1.68 -1.35 -10.24
CA THR A 35 -0.98 -1.89 -11.42
C THR A 35 0.17 -2.85 -11.07
N PHE A 36 0.66 -2.82 -9.82
CA PHE A 36 1.77 -3.66 -9.33
C PHE A 36 1.32 -4.71 -8.33
N VAL A 37 0.34 -4.35 -7.48
CA VAL A 37 -0.28 -5.23 -6.51
C VAL A 37 -1.64 -5.65 -7.06
N MET A 38 -1.65 -6.50 -8.09
CA MET A 38 -2.86 -7.23 -8.39
C MET A 38 -3.15 -8.17 -7.20
N PRO A 39 -4.35 -8.14 -6.61
CA PRO A 39 -4.75 -9.20 -5.71
C PRO A 39 -4.66 -10.52 -6.48
N ALA A 40 -4.25 -11.59 -5.81
CA ALA A 40 -4.31 -12.95 -6.35
C ALA A 40 -5.75 -13.46 -6.58
N GLY A 41 -6.73 -12.56 -6.66
CA GLY A 41 -8.12 -12.82 -6.95
C GLY A 41 -8.66 -11.62 -7.70
N LYS A 42 -8.94 -11.80 -8.98
CA LYS A 42 -9.89 -11.00 -9.72
C LYS A 42 -11.21 -11.10 -8.94
N ILE A 43 -11.52 -10.14 -8.07
CA ILE A 43 -12.87 -9.98 -7.51
C ILE A 43 -13.66 -9.24 -8.57
N THR A 44 -14.13 -9.99 -9.58
CA THR A 44 -15.32 -9.61 -10.33
C THR A 44 -16.50 -10.12 -9.51
N ASP A 45 -17.47 -9.24 -9.24
CA ASP A 45 -18.78 -9.64 -8.73
C ASP A 45 -19.41 -10.75 -9.60
#